data_AF-X1N6E2-F1
#
_entry.id   AF-X1N6E2-F1
#
_cell.length_a   1.000
_cell.length_b   1.000
_cell.length_c   1.000
_cell.angle_alpha   90.00
_cell.angle_beta   90.00
_cell.angle_gamma   90.00
#
_symmetry.space_group_name_H-M   'P 1'
#
loop_
_entity.id
_entity.type
_entity.pdbx_description
1 polymer ?
#
loop_
_entity_poly.entity_id
_entity_poly.type
_entity_poly.pdbx_seq_one_letter_code
_entity_poly.pdbx_strand_id
1 'polypeptide(L)' 'MKKMAVHKFYKPREIEEKLTKKWEKEKIYSLKSDKNDPKYYVLEMFPYPSGEPHMGHARNYIIGDVIARVLSRKG' A
#
# COMPACT_ATOMS: atom_id res chain seq x y z
N MET A 1 -3.54 18.02 -42.09
CA MET A 1 -2.72 17.31 -41.09
C MET A 1 -3.52 17.14 -39.81
N LYS A 2 -3.99 15.92 -39.49
CA LYS A 2 -4.70 15.63 -38.23
C LYS A 2 -3.67 15.58 -37.09
N LYS A 3 -3.80 16.43 -36.08
CA LYS A 3 -3.08 16.27 -34.80
C LYS A 3 -3.56 14.96 -34.17
N MET A 4 -2.69 13.95 -34.11
CA MET A 4 -2.97 12.73 -33.36
C MET A 4 -2.92 13.07 -31.87
N ALA A 5 -4.05 12.94 -31.18
CA ALA A 5 -4.10 13.02 -29.73
C ALA A 5 -3.31 11.85 -29.17
N VAL A 6 -2.21 12.14 -28.46
CA VAL A 6 -1.43 11.12 -27.74
C VAL A 6 -2.30 10.61 -26.60
N HIS A 7 -2.82 9.39 -26.75
CA HIS A 7 -3.45 8.68 -25.63
C HIS A 7 -2.37 8.48 -24.57
N LYS A 8 -2.55 9.11 -23.40
CA LYS A 8 -1.62 9.00 -22.28
C LYS A 8 -1.83 7.62 -21.64
N PHE A 9 -1.03 6.64 -22.04
CA PHE A 9 -1.10 5.29 -21.49
C PHE A 9 -0.81 5.32 -19.98
N TYR A 10 -1.57 4.53 -19.21
CA TYR A 10 -1.31 4.33 -17.79
C TYR A 10 0.03 3.62 -17.61
N LYS A 11 0.91 4.20 -16.80
CA LYS A 11 2.25 3.68 -16.51
C LYS A 11 2.36 3.34 -15.02
N PRO A 12 1.96 2.13 -14.60
CA PRO A 12 1.91 1.75 -13.19
C PRO A 12 3.26 1.91 -12.50
N ARG A 13 4.33 1.41 -13.13
CA ARG A 13 5.69 1.46 -12.57
C ARG A 13 6.14 2.88 -12.18
N GLU A 14 5.91 3.88 -13.04
CA GLU A 14 6.29 5.27 -12.75
C GLU A 14 5.49 5.84 -11.56
N ILE A 15 4.22 5.44 -11.43
CA ILE A 15 3.32 5.90 -10.38
C ILE A 15 3.64 5.21 -9.05
N GLU A 16 3.85 3.89 -9.08
CA GLU A 16 4.21 3.07 -7.92
C GLU A 16 5.55 3.52 -7.31
N GLU A 17 6.59 3.67 -8.12
CA GLU A 17 7.91 4.14 -7.65
C GLU A 17 7.82 5.53 -6.99
N LYS A 18 7.01 6.43 -7.58
CA LYS A 18 6.80 7.78 -7.02
C LYS A 18 6.04 7.73 -5.69
N LEU A 19 4.97 6.94 -5.61
CA LEU A 19 4.12 6.85 -4.43
C LEU A 19 4.84 6.16 -3.27
N THR A 20 5.52 5.04 -3.50
CA THR A 20 6.27 4.33 -2.45
C THR A 20 7.34 5.22 -1.83
N LYS A 21 8.12 5.95 -2.63
CA LYS A 21 9.10 6.93 -2.13
C LYS A 21 8.45 8.06 -1.31
N LYS A 22 7.30 8.55 -1.75
CA LYS A 22 6.54 9.58 -1.02
C LYS A 22 6.07 9.04 0.34
N TRP A 23 5.52 7.83 0.36
CA TRP A 23 5.01 7.17 1.57
C TRP A 23 6.09 6.91 2.61
N GLU A 24 7.27 6.48 2.17
CA GLU A 24 8.46 6.33 3.02
C GLU A 24 8.89 7.67 3.62
N LYS A 25 9.02 8.70 2.78
CA LYS A 25 9.40 10.06 3.22
C LYS A 25 8.41 10.62 4.24
N GLU A 26 7.12 10.40 4.02
CA GLU A 26 6.05 10.88 4.89
C GLU A 26 5.78 9.97 6.09
N LYS A 27 6.47 8.82 6.18
CA LYS A 27 6.32 7.80 7.23
C LYS A 27 4.85 7.43 7.47
N ILE A 28 4.09 7.19 6.41
CA ILE A 28 2.63 7.00 6.52
C ILE A 28 2.22 5.73 7.28
N TYR A 29 3.13 4.75 7.39
CA TYR A 29 2.90 3.50 8.13
C TYR A 29 3.40 3.56 9.57
N SER A 30 3.96 4.68 10.02
CA SER A 30 4.29 4.89 11.43
C SER A 30 3.03 5.21 12.22
N LEU A 31 3.00 4.81 13.49
CA LEU A 31 1.93 5.16 14.41
C LEU A 31 1.87 6.69 14.58
N LYS A 32 0.77 7.32 14.12
CA LYS A 32 0.52 8.77 14.23
C LYS A 32 -0.71 9.11 15.09
N SER A 33 -1.34 8.09 15.70
CA SER A 33 -2.56 8.26 16.48
C SER A 33 -2.29 8.82 17.86
N ASP A 34 -3.16 9.71 18.32
CA ASP A 34 -3.18 10.19 19.69
C ASP A 34 -3.68 9.08 20.64
N LYS A 35 -3.43 9.25 21.95
CA LYS A 35 -3.81 8.23 22.96
C LYS A 35 -5.32 7.96 23.00
N ASN A 36 -6.13 8.91 22.51
CA ASN A 36 -7.58 8.89 22.56
C ASN A 36 -8.23 8.33 21.28
N ASP A 37 -7.45 8.12 20.21
CA ASP A 37 -8.00 7.59 18.96
C ASP A 37 -8.32 6.09 19.10
N PRO A 38 -9.35 5.58 18.41
CA PRO A 38 -9.61 4.15 18.33
C PRO A 38 -8.40 3.40 17.75
N LYS A 39 -7.86 2.46 18.52
CA LYS A 39 -6.66 1.71 18.14
C LYS A 39 -7.02 0.40 17.45
N TYR A 40 -6.30 0.10 16.38
CA TYR A 40 -6.42 -1.15 15.64
C TYR A 40 -5.05 -1.77 15.46
N TYR A 41 -4.96 -3.09 15.65
CA TYR A 41 -3.78 -3.87 15.29
C TYR A 41 -4.20 -4.93 14.26
N VAL A 42 -3.85 -4.67 13.00
CA VAL A 42 -4.03 -5.64 11.91
C VAL A 42 -2.74 -6.45 11.82
N LEU A 43 -2.85 -7.76 12.04
CA LEU A 43 -1.73 -8.69 12.07
C LEU A 43 -1.90 -9.76 11.00
N GLU A 44 -0.82 -10.00 10.26
CA GLU A 44 -0.72 -11.06 9.26
C GLU A 44 0.21 -12.15 9.73
N MET A 45 -0.01 -13.38 9.26
CA MET A 45 0.91 -14.48 9.49
C MET A 45 2.24 -14.18 8.79
N PHE A 46 3.32 -14.01 9.54
CA PHE A 46 4.63 -13.76 8.95
C PHE A 46 5.14 -14.97 8.16
N PRO A 47 5.81 -14.76 7.01
CA PRO A 47 6.26 -15.84 6.16
C PRO A 47 7.50 -16.50 6.74
N TYR A 48 7.65 -17.80 6.48
CA TYR A 48 8.95 -18.45 6.58
C TYR A 48 9.86 -17.99 5.42
N PRO A 49 11.18 -17.80 5.65
CA PRO A 49 12.11 -17.37 4.60
C PRO A 49 12.51 -18.53 3.68
N SER A 50 11.52 -19.18 3.06
CA SER A 50 11.71 -20.39 2.24
C SER A 50 11.99 -20.11 0.75
N GLY A 51 12.14 -18.84 0.37
CA GLY A 51 12.35 -18.40 -1.01
C GLY A 51 11.55 -17.15 -1.35
N GLU A 52 11.28 -16.94 -2.64
CA GLU A 52 10.48 -15.81 -3.11
C GLU A 52 8.99 -15.95 -2.74
N PRO A 53 8.29 -14.85 -2.39
CA PRO A 53 6.87 -14.90 -2.09
C PRO A 53 6.03 -15.34 -3.30
N HIS A 54 5.23 -16.40 -3.13
CA HIS A 54 4.18 -16.78 -4.09
C HIS A 54 2.88 -15.99 -3.92
N MET A 55 1.93 -16.15 -4.87
CA MET A 55 0.63 -15.46 -4.86
C MET A 55 -0.22 -15.67 -3.60
N GLY A 56 -0.04 -16.77 -2.87
CA GLY A 56 -0.64 -16.96 -1.54
C GLY A 56 -0.22 -15.89 -0.52
N HIS A 57 1.04 -15.49 -0.49
CA HIS A 57 1.53 -14.39 0.35
C HIS A 57 0.91 -13.06 -0.07
N ALA A 58 0.85 -12.81 -1.39
CA ALA A 58 0.22 -11.60 -1.92
C ALA A 58 -1.24 -11.49 -1.47
N ARG A 59 -2.01 -12.59 -1.59
CA ARG A 59 -3.40 -12.63 -1.11
C ARG A 59 -3.51 -12.36 0.38
N ASN A 60 -2.64 -12.96 1.20
CA ASN A 60 -2.65 -12.75 2.65
C ASN A 60 -2.41 -11.28 3.00
N TYR A 61 -1.29 -10.71 2.55
CA TYR A 61 -0.89 -9.36 2.96
C TYR A 61 -1.74 -8.24 2.37
N ILE A 62 -2.29 -8.41 1.16
CA ILE A 62 -3.17 -7.40 0.55
C ILE A 62 -4.47 -7.24 1.34
N ILE A 63 -5.03 -8.34 1.87
CA ILE A 63 -6.27 -8.28 2.66
C ILE A 63 -6.02 -7.45 3.94
N GLY A 64 -4.94 -7.74 4.67
CA GLY A 64 -4.52 -6.96 5.82
C GLY A 64 -4.28 -5.49 5.51
N ASP A 65 -3.54 -5.19 4.43
CA ASP A 65 -3.23 -3.80 4.04
C ASP A 65 -4.50 -3.00 3.70
N VAL A 66 -5.46 -3.61 3.00
CA VAL A 66 -6.76 -2.97 2.71
C VAL A 66 -7.49 -2.64 4.01
N ILE A 67 -7.58 -3.59 4.94
CA ILE A 67 -8.25 -3.37 6.23
C ILE A 67 -7.53 -2.26 7.02
N ALA A 68 -6.19 -2.32 7.12
CA ALA A 68 -5.38 -1.33 7.83
C ALA A 68 -5.62 0.09 7.28
N ARG A 69 -5.63 0.26 5.95
CA ARG A 69 -5.88 1.55 5.29
C ARG A 69 -7.30 2.06 5.49
N VAL A 70 -8.30 1.18 5.52
CA VAL A 70 -9.69 1.57 5.76
C VAL A 70 -9.87 2.03 7.20
N LEU A 71 -9.31 1.29 8.16
CA LEU A 71 -9.37 1.64 9.58
C LEU A 71 -8.62 2.94 9.87
N SER A 72 -7.43 3.13 9.28
CA SER A 72 -6.62 4.35 9.47
C SER A 72 -7.23 5.63 8.87
N ARG A 73 -8.28 5.52 8.07
CA ARG A 73 -9.01 6.66 7.48
C ARG A 73 -10.35 6.95 8.18
N LYS A 74 -10.83 6.00 9.00
CA LYS A 74 -12.11 6.08 9.70
C LYS A 74 -11.97 6.63 11.12
N GLY A 75 -10.80 6.45 11.73
CA GLY A 75 -10.35 7.27 12.87
C GLY A 75 -9.67 8.53 12.36
#